data_AF-A0A7J4Q3W0-F1
#
_entry.id   AF-A0A7J4Q3W0-F1
#
_cell.length_a   1.000
_cell.length_b   1.000
_cell.length_c   1.000
_cell.angle_alpha   90.00
_cell.angle_beta   90.00
_cell.angle_gamma   90.00
#
_symmetry.space_group_name_H-M   'P 1'
#
loop_
_entity.id
_entity.type
_entity.pdbx_description
1 polymer ?
#
loop_
_entity_poly.entity_id
_entity_poly.type
_entity_poly.pdbx_seq_one_letter_code
_entity_poly.pdbx_strand_id
1 'polypeptide(L)'
;MKSRIIVVSIILTLLLATSSGVANPGGKGDSNRDFTCGGSCHGDPSLSSPSPAEIQIDMKSTAFSGTATEVSISVSGMELSNNDLIGIFLLGSKNGNNDHPEDYGWQIIQDPNGGTSNYVEIVSSENTVTVSWVLLAPMEEGQKEIFASIQHGSMYNHDNKAFIGET
;
A
#
# COMPACT_ATOMS: atom_id res chain seq x y z
N MET A 1 -25.90 -35.84 22.19
CA MET A 1 -25.03 -36.21 21.06
C MET A 1 -25.34 -35.41 19.79
N LYS A 2 -26.61 -35.33 19.35
CA LYS A 2 -27.02 -34.57 18.16
C LYS A 2 -26.56 -33.09 18.14
N SER A 3 -26.73 -32.36 19.24
CA SER A 3 -26.30 -30.95 19.32
C SER A 3 -24.78 -30.75 19.19
N ARG A 4 -23.98 -31.68 19.75
CA ARG A 4 -22.51 -31.64 19.64
C ARG A 4 -22.04 -31.89 18.20
N ILE A 5 -22.68 -32.81 17.49
CA ILE A 5 -22.37 -33.09 16.08
C ILE A 5 -22.70 -31.87 15.21
N ILE A 6 -23.82 -31.19 15.47
CA ILE A 6 -24.20 -29.96 14.75
C ILE A 6 -23.18 -28.86 14.98
N VAL A 7 -22.80 -28.59 16.24
CA VAL A 7 -21.80 -27.57 16.57
C VAL A 7 -20.45 -27.85 15.92
N VAL A 8 -19.96 -29.11 15.97
CA VAL A 8 -18.70 -29.49 15.33
C VAL A 8 -18.78 -29.34 13.80
N SER A 9 -19.92 -29.68 13.20
CA SER A 9 -20.13 -29.53 11.76
C SER A 9 -20.12 -28.05 11.35
N ILE A 10 -20.74 -27.18 12.14
CA ILE A 10 -20.74 -25.73 11.92
C ILE A 10 -19.31 -25.20 12.01
N ILE A 11 -18.57 -25.51 13.09
CA ILE A 11 -17.17 -25.07 13.25
C ILE A 11 -16.30 -25.55 12.09
N LEU A 12 -16.43 -26.83 11.69
CA LEU A 12 -15.68 -27.37 10.56
C LEU A 12 -16.02 -26.65 9.24
N THR A 13 -17.29 -26.32 9.02
CA THR A 13 -17.72 -25.57 7.84
C THR A 13 -17.16 -24.14 7.85
N LEU A 14 -17.15 -23.47 9.01
CA LEU A 14 -16.53 -22.15 9.17
C LEU A 14 -15.02 -22.18 8.93
N LEU A 15 -14.31 -23.20 9.43
CA LEU A 15 -12.88 -23.38 9.23
C LEU A 15 -12.51 -23.73 7.79
N LEU A 16 -13.39 -24.43 7.06
CA LEU A 16 -13.20 -24.74 5.64
C LEU A 16 -13.59 -23.55 4.74
N ALA A 17 -14.40 -22.62 5.24
CA ALA A 17 -14.82 -21.40 4.55
C ALA A 17 -13.82 -20.24 4.70
N THR A 18 -12.77 -20.38 5.51
CA THR A 18 -11.71 -19.37 5.54
C THR A 18 -10.91 -19.43 4.25
N SER A 19 -11.00 -18.40 3.42
CA SER A 19 -10.04 -18.18 2.33
C SER A 19 -8.66 -18.00 2.95
N SER A 20 -7.64 -18.68 2.42
CA SER A 20 -6.25 -18.32 2.71
C SER A 20 -6.08 -16.83 2.42
N GLY A 21 -5.51 -16.08 3.37
CA GLY A 21 -5.09 -14.71 3.11
C GLY A 21 -4.04 -14.79 2.01
N VAL A 22 -4.43 -14.52 0.76
CA VAL A 22 -3.48 -14.50 -0.34
C VAL A 22 -2.75 -13.17 -0.29
N ALA A 23 -1.42 -13.22 -0.41
CA ALA A 23 -0.67 -12.03 -0.80
C ALA A 23 -1.21 -11.54 -2.14
N ASN A 24 -1.22 -10.22 -2.33
CA ASN A 24 -1.78 -9.59 -3.52
C ASN A 24 -0.64 -8.97 -4.29
N PRO A 25 0.17 -9.81 -4.97
CA PRO A 25 1.31 -9.32 -5.73
C PRO A 25 0.88 -8.26 -6.76
N GLY A 26 -0.31 -8.41 -7.35
CA GLY A 26 -0.88 -7.42 -8.26
C GLY A 26 -1.75 -6.34 -7.61
N GLY A 27 -1.77 -6.20 -6.28
CA GLY A 27 -2.56 -5.18 -5.61
C GLY A 27 -4.04 -5.53 -5.30
N LYS A 28 -4.76 -4.57 -4.72
CA LYS A 28 -6.10 -4.65 -4.12
C LYS A 28 -7.14 -3.65 -4.68
N GLY A 29 -6.77 -2.83 -5.66
CA GLY A 29 -7.52 -1.67 -6.13
C GLY A 29 -7.32 -0.41 -5.27
N ASP A 30 -7.35 0.74 -5.92
CA ASP A 30 -7.28 2.08 -5.32
C ASP A 30 -8.24 2.23 -4.15
N SER A 31 -7.74 2.73 -3.01
CA SER A 31 -8.53 2.97 -1.79
C SER A 31 -7.67 3.68 -0.76
N ASN A 32 -8.29 4.22 0.29
CA ASN A 32 -7.57 4.46 1.54
C ASN A 32 -7.25 3.13 2.23
N ARG A 33 -5.98 2.91 2.58
CA ARG A 33 -5.46 1.65 3.11
C ARG A 33 -4.26 1.91 4.02
N ASP A 34 -4.25 1.18 5.15
CA ASP A 34 -3.04 1.04 5.95
C ASP A 34 -2.00 0.24 5.18
N PHE A 35 -0.71 0.48 5.41
CA PHE A 35 0.34 -0.24 4.68
C PHE A 35 0.30 -1.76 4.92
N THR A 36 0.07 -2.22 6.17
CA THR A 36 -0.06 -3.67 6.46
C THR A 36 -1.21 -4.30 5.68
N CYS A 37 -2.20 -3.48 5.28
CA CYS A 37 -3.32 -3.89 4.45
C CYS A 37 -2.98 -4.01 2.96
N GLY A 38 -1.94 -3.35 2.47
CA GLY A 38 -1.53 -3.45 1.08
C GLY A 38 -1.18 -4.85 0.65
N GLY A 39 -0.12 -5.40 1.25
CA GLY A 39 0.44 -6.66 0.80
C GLY A 39 -0.40 -7.84 1.27
N SER A 40 -1.06 -7.66 2.43
CA SER A 40 -1.64 -8.75 3.20
C SER A 40 -2.55 -8.24 4.34
N CYS A 41 -3.73 -7.69 4.04
CA CYS A 41 -4.73 -7.31 5.08
C CYS A 41 -5.01 -8.40 6.14
N HIS A 42 -4.71 -9.68 5.85
CA HIS A 42 -5.01 -10.81 6.73
C HIS A 42 -3.98 -11.96 6.67
N GLY A 43 -2.87 -11.81 5.97
CA GLY A 43 -1.99 -12.92 5.68
C GLY A 43 -0.67 -12.83 6.45
N ASP A 44 -0.27 -13.99 6.95
CA ASP A 44 1.04 -14.32 7.49
C ASP A 44 2.18 -13.47 6.89
N PRO A 45 3.02 -12.81 7.71
CA PRO A 45 4.22 -12.10 7.25
C PRO A 45 5.13 -12.93 6.34
N SER A 46 5.04 -14.26 6.37
CA SER A 46 5.73 -15.15 5.42
C SER A 46 5.31 -14.96 3.95
N LEU A 47 4.19 -14.28 3.71
CA LEU A 47 3.62 -14.01 2.39
C LEU A 47 4.14 -12.71 1.76
N SER A 48 5.05 -12.00 2.40
CA SER A 48 5.78 -10.89 1.79
C SER A 48 7.27 -11.17 1.65
N SER A 49 7.94 -10.42 0.80
CA SER A 49 9.39 -10.44 0.63
C SER A 49 9.90 -9.03 0.32
N PRO A 50 11.16 -8.72 0.66
CA PRO A 50 11.72 -7.41 0.36
C PRO A 50 11.81 -7.21 -1.16
N SER A 51 11.42 -6.03 -1.63
CA SER A 51 11.61 -5.58 -3.01
C SER A 51 13.03 -5.05 -3.20
N PRO A 52 13.67 -5.29 -4.36
CA PRO A 52 14.93 -4.64 -4.72
C PRO A 52 14.74 -3.19 -5.19
N ALA A 53 13.52 -2.68 -5.27
CA ALA A 53 13.23 -1.39 -5.85
C ALA A 53 13.79 -0.23 -5.03
N GLU A 54 14.17 0.83 -5.74
CA GLU A 54 14.54 2.12 -5.16
C GLU A 54 13.35 3.07 -5.24
N ILE A 55 13.03 3.71 -4.11
CA ILE A 55 11.94 4.68 -4.00
C ILE A 55 12.56 6.06 -3.74
N GLN A 56 12.17 7.05 -4.54
CA GLN A 56 12.58 8.44 -4.38
C GLN A 56 11.33 9.31 -4.20
N ILE A 57 11.33 10.15 -3.17
CA ILE A 57 10.28 11.13 -2.90
C ILE A 57 10.82 12.52 -3.24
N ASP A 58 10.15 13.21 -4.15
CA ASP A 58 10.38 14.61 -4.46
C ASP A 58 9.22 15.47 -3.92
N MET A 59 9.55 16.39 -3.02
CA MET A 59 8.59 17.34 -2.47
C MET A 59 9.32 18.60 -2.02
N LYS A 60 8.57 19.70 -1.89
CA LYS A 60 9.13 20.93 -1.31
C LYS A 60 9.49 20.71 0.15
N SER A 61 10.68 21.14 0.54
CA SER A 61 11.13 21.10 1.95
C SER A 61 10.36 22.05 2.87
N THR A 62 9.58 22.97 2.31
CA THR A 62 8.73 23.90 3.05
C THR A 62 7.39 24.06 2.34
N ALA A 63 6.31 24.09 3.11
CA ALA A 63 4.97 24.39 2.66
C ALA A 63 4.29 25.32 3.68
N PHE A 64 3.37 26.16 3.21
CA PHE A 64 2.57 26.99 4.11
C PHE A 64 1.40 26.18 4.64
N SER A 65 1.11 26.33 5.93
CA SER A 65 -0.02 25.70 6.62
C SER A 65 -1.31 25.83 5.80
N GLY A 66 -1.98 24.71 5.55
CA GLY A 66 -3.25 24.64 4.80
C GLY A 66 -3.15 24.91 3.29
N THR A 67 -1.95 25.04 2.72
CA THR A 67 -1.78 25.27 1.27
C THR A 67 -1.45 23.99 0.51
N ALA A 68 -1.76 23.99 -0.79
CA ALA A 68 -1.48 22.86 -1.66
C ALA A 68 0.04 22.69 -1.92
N THR A 69 0.52 21.47 -1.79
CA THR A 69 1.86 21.04 -2.20
C THR A 69 1.77 19.72 -2.95
N GLU A 70 2.69 19.51 -3.88
CA GLU A 70 2.82 18.26 -4.61
C GLU A 70 3.88 17.38 -3.95
N VAL A 71 3.62 16.08 -3.94
CA VAL A 71 4.57 15.03 -3.58
C VAL A 71 4.64 14.05 -4.72
N SER A 72 5.81 13.91 -5.33
CA SER A 72 6.06 12.97 -6.42
C SER A 72 6.87 11.78 -5.92
N ILE A 73 6.42 10.57 -6.23
CA ILE A 73 7.09 9.32 -5.89
C ILE A 73 7.58 8.69 -7.19
N SER A 74 8.89 8.44 -7.28
CA SER A 74 9.50 7.69 -8.36
C SER A 74 10.01 6.36 -7.84
N VAL A 75 9.66 5.27 -8.52
CA VAL A 75 10.04 3.91 -8.17
C VAL A 75 10.78 3.30 -9.35
N SER A 76 11.91 2.65 -9.10
CA SER A 76 12.73 1.99 -10.13
C SER A 76 13.34 0.69 -9.64
N GLY A 77 13.84 -0.14 -10.55
CA GLY A 77 14.53 -1.39 -10.19
C GLY A 77 13.59 -2.49 -9.70
N MET A 78 12.30 -2.40 -10.03
CA MET A 78 11.31 -3.42 -9.67
C MET A 78 11.47 -4.67 -10.52
N GLU A 79 11.16 -5.82 -9.94
CA GLU A 79 10.90 -7.05 -10.68
C GLU A 79 9.40 -7.28 -10.72
N LEU A 80 8.73 -6.88 -11.81
CA LEU A 80 7.27 -6.92 -11.92
C LEU A 80 6.75 -8.31 -12.36
N SER A 81 5.46 -8.55 -12.14
CA SER A 81 4.74 -9.70 -12.70
C SER A 81 4.19 -9.38 -14.10
N ASN A 82 3.63 -10.37 -14.80
CA ASN A 82 3.13 -10.20 -16.19
C ASN A 82 2.02 -9.15 -16.38
N ASN A 83 1.42 -8.63 -15.31
CA ASN A 83 0.43 -7.54 -15.38
C ASN A 83 1.06 -6.16 -15.20
N ASP A 84 2.38 -6.10 -14.96
CA ASP A 84 3.18 -4.89 -14.73
C ASP A 84 2.60 -3.95 -13.64
N LEU A 85 1.82 -4.52 -12.72
CA LEU A 85 1.05 -3.76 -11.75
C LEU A 85 1.88 -3.54 -10.48
N ILE A 86 1.94 -2.29 -10.05
CA ILE A 86 2.50 -1.85 -8.77
C ILE A 86 1.43 -1.07 -8.00
N GLY A 87 1.29 -1.40 -6.72
CA GLY A 87 0.59 -0.57 -5.76
C GLY A 87 1.56 0.39 -5.07
N ILE A 88 1.21 1.67 -4.98
CA ILE A 88 2.03 2.71 -4.36
C ILE A 88 1.22 3.34 -3.23
N PHE A 89 1.83 3.40 -2.05
CA PHE A 89 1.31 4.04 -0.85
C PHE A 89 2.00 5.39 -0.65
N LEU A 90 1.18 6.38 -0.31
CA LEU A 90 1.59 7.59 0.38
C LEU A 90 1.19 7.45 1.85
N LEU A 91 2.12 7.67 2.77
CA LEU A 91 1.94 7.40 4.19
C LEU A 91 2.38 8.59 5.06
N GLY A 92 1.74 8.75 6.21
CA GLY A 92 2.14 9.68 7.27
C GLY A 92 3.10 9.05 8.30
N SER A 93 3.22 7.72 8.34
CA SER A 93 4.22 7.01 9.17
C SER A 93 4.59 5.64 8.62
N LYS A 94 5.52 4.95 9.29
CA LYS A 94 5.92 3.56 9.00
C LYS A 94 5.35 2.53 10.00
N ASN A 95 4.33 2.91 10.75
CA ASN A 95 3.79 2.06 11.83
C ASN A 95 3.06 0.81 11.29
N GLY A 96 2.63 0.83 10.03
CA GLY A 96 1.88 -0.23 9.37
C GLY A 96 0.38 -0.19 9.66
N ASN A 97 -0.08 0.64 10.60
CA ASN A 97 -1.48 0.95 10.88
C ASN A 97 -1.63 2.40 11.31
N ASN A 98 -2.82 2.99 11.08
CA ASN A 98 -3.07 4.41 11.31
C ASN A 98 -1.92 5.25 10.72
N ASP A 99 -1.52 4.89 9.50
CA ASP A 99 -0.37 5.44 8.80
C ASP A 99 -0.81 6.25 7.58
N HIS A 100 -2.09 6.63 7.51
CA HIS A 100 -2.60 7.45 6.42
C HIS A 100 -2.05 8.86 6.58
N PRO A 101 -1.79 9.61 5.50
CA PRO A 101 -1.38 11.01 5.59
C PRO A 101 -2.32 11.85 6.47
N GLU A 102 -3.63 11.56 6.41
CA GLU A 102 -4.68 12.20 7.19
C GLU A 102 -4.54 12.05 8.71
N ASP A 103 -4.00 10.91 9.18
CA ASP A 103 -3.73 10.69 10.61
C ASP A 103 -2.63 11.63 11.14
N TYR A 104 -1.83 12.19 10.24
CA TYR A 104 -0.72 13.10 10.53
C TYR A 104 -0.97 14.53 10.05
N GLY A 105 -2.23 14.84 9.72
CA GLY A 105 -2.72 16.19 9.41
C GLY A 105 -2.52 16.63 7.96
N TRP A 106 -1.97 15.78 7.10
CA TRP A 106 -2.00 16.02 5.66
C TRP A 106 -3.41 15.74 5.13
N GLN A 107 -3.76 16.30 3.97
CA GLN A 107 -5.02 15.94 3.32
C GLN A 107 -4.78 15.71 1.84
N ILE A 108 -5.09 14.50 1.34
CA ILE A 108 -5.04 14.24 -0.09
C ILE A 108 -6.20 14.98 -0.78
N ILE A 109 -5.85 15.85 -1.73
CA ILE A 109 -6.85 16.51 -2.59
C ILE A 109 -6.89 15.91 -3.99
N GLN A 110 -5.79 15.28 -4.43
CA GLN A 110 -5.74 14.54 -5.68
C GLN A 110 -4.70 13.42 -5.59
N ASP A 111 -5.12 12.20 -5.91
CA ASP A 111 -4.23 11.07 -6.14
C ASP A 111 -3.85 10.95 -7.64
N PRO A 112 -2.86 10.11 -8.00
CA PRO A 112 -2.41 9.93 -9.38
C PRO A 112 -3.48 9.50 -10.38
N ASN A 113 -4.52 8.81 -9.91
CA ASN A 113 -5.63 8.30 -10.71
C ASN A 113 -6.84 9.27 -10.72
N GLY A 114 -6.71 10.45 -10.10
CA GLY A 114 -7.73 11.49 -10.04
C GLY A 114 -8.73 11.34 -8.90
N GLY A 115 -8.51 10.40 -7.98
CA GLY A 115 -9.25 10.25 -6.73
C GLY A 115 -8.62 11.01 -5.57
N THR A 116 -8.85 10.51 -4.35
CA THR A 116 -8.28 11.05 -3.11
C THR A 116 -7.72 9.94 -2.21
N SER A 117 -7.20 8.87 -2.83
CA SER A 117 -6.73 7.69 -2.12
C SER A 117 -5.26 7.80 -1.75
N ASN A 118 -4.87 7.30 -0.57
CA ASN A 118 -3.46 7.16 -0.19
C ASN A 118 -2.77 5.95 -0.84
N TYR A 119 -3.53 5.01 -1.39
CA TYR A 119 -3.04 3.88 -2.16
C TYR A 119 -3.63 3.88 -3.57
N VAL A 120 -2.75 3.79 -4.58
CA VAL A 120 -3.13 3.67 -5.99
C VAL A 120 -2.38 2.55 -6.68
N GLU A 121 -2.98 2.05 -7.75
CA GLU A 121 -2.39 1.04 -8.62
C GLU A 121 -2.06 1.60 -9.98
N ILE A 122 -0.85 1.30 -10.42
CA ILE A 122 -0.30 1.82 -11.67
C ILE A 122 0.31 0.67 -12.44
N VAL A 123 0.02 0.63 -13.74
CA VAL A 123 0.74 -0.22 -14.67
C VAL A 123 2.04 0.49 -15.02
N SER A 124 3.16 -0.07 -14.61
CA SER A 124 4.49 0.47 -14.90
C SER A 124 4.92 0.05 -16.30
N SER A 125 5.48 0.99 -17.07
CA SER A 125 6.24 0.67 -18.26
C SER A 125 7.72 0.59 -17.91
N GLU A 126 8.40 -0.49 -18.28
CA GLU A 126 9.85 -0.65 -18.14
C GLU A 126 10.37 -0.70 -16.69
N ASN A 127 9.60 -1.27 -15.76
CA ASN A 127 9.97 -1.42 -14.33
C ASN A 127 10.30 -0.10 -13.62
N THR A 128 9.79 1.01 -14.15
CA THR A 128 9.88 2.33 -13.56
C THR A 128 8.53 3.03 -13.57
N VAL A 129 8.26 3.86 -12.57
CA VAL A 129 7.02 4.64 -12.50
C VAL A 129 7.25 5.90 -11.70
N THR A 130 6.68 7.00 -12.16
CA THR A 130 6.58 8.24 -11.39
C THR A 130 5.13 8.65 -11.29
N VAL A 131 4.68 8.94 -10.07
CA VAL A 131 3.32 9.36 -9.76
C VAL A 131 3.33 10.52 -8.77
N SER A 132 2.28 11.33 -8.77
CA SER A 132 2.21 12.53 -7.95
C SER A 132 0.88 12.63 -7.23
N TRP A 133 0.94 12.94 -5.93
CA TRP A 133 -0.19 13.36 -5.13
C TRP A 133 -0.15 14.87 -4.94
N VAL A 134 -1.32 15.48 -4.88
CA VAL A 134 -1.49 16.85 -4.40
C VAL A 134 -2.13 16.80 -3.02
N LEU A 135 -1.49 17.47 -2.06
CA LEU A 135 -1.86 17.48 -0.65
C LEU A 135 -2.12 18.90 -0.16
N LEU A 136 -2.97 19.07 0.85
CA LEU A 136 -2.89 20.23 1.73
C LEU A 136 -1.89 19.95 2.86
N ALA A 137 -1.00 20.91 3.11
CA ALA A 137 -0.06 20.84 4.22
C ALA A 137 -0.78 20.97 5.58
N PRO A 138 -0.29 20.32 6.65
CA PRO A 138 -0.92 20.35 7.96
C PRO A 138 -1.11 21.77 8.49
N MET A 139 -2.21 21.97 9.25
CA MET A 139 -2.49 23.27 9.87
C MET A 139 -1.47 23.62 10.95
N GLU A 140 -0.97 22.61 11.66
CA GLU A 140 0.05 22.76 12.69
C GLU A 140 1.44 22.98 12.09
N GLU A 141 2.10 24.02 12.57
CA GLU A 141 3.50 24.32 12.22
C GLU A 141 4.46 23.29 12.82
N GLY A 142 5.59 23.07 12.14
CA GLY A 142 6.65 22.18 12.60
C GLY A 142 7.17 21.27 11.50
N GLN A 143 8.07 20.36 11.87
CA GLN A 143 8.52 19.30 10.97
C GLN A 143 7.40 18.28 10.79
N LYS A 144 7.04 18.01 9.54
CA LYS A 144 6.05 17.02 9.14
C LYS A 144 6.70 16.10 8.12
N GLU A 145 6.47 14.81 8.26
CA GLU A 145 7.07 13.79 7.41
C GLU A 145 6.01 13.19 6.49
N ILE A 146 6.48 12.67 5.37
CA ILE A 146 5.74 11.87 4.40
C ILE A 146 6.64 10.71 4.03
N PHE A 147 6.04 9.54 3.92
CA PHE A 147 6.72 8.30 3.54
C PHE A 147 6.03 7.70 2.32
N ALA A 148 6.74 6.79 1.67
CA ALA A 148 6.23 6.05 0.54
C ALA A 148 6.55 4.58 0.71
N SER A 149 5.61 3.74 0.27
CA SER A 149 5.81 2.30 0.24
C SER A 149 5.22 1.73 -1.04
N ILE A 150 5.73 0.59 -1.47
CA ILE A 150 5.30 -0.07 -2.68
C ILE A 150 4.94 -1.52 -2.43
N GLN A 151 4.14 -2.05 -3.33
CA GLN A 151 3.93 -3.47 -3.47
C GLN A 151 3.83 -3.88 -4.92
N HIS A 152 4.50 -4.98 -5.27
CA HIS A 152 4.38 -5.55 -6.60
C HIS A 152 4.54 -7.06 -6.55
N GLY A 153 4.19 -7.72 -7.65
CA GLY A 153 4.51 -9.11 -7.91
C GLY A 153 5.82 -9.23 -8.65
N SER A 154 6.33 -10.45 -8.82
CA SER A 154 7.44 -10.76 -9.72
C SER A 154 7.05 -11.87 -10.69
N MET A 155 7.65 -11.91 -11.87
CA MET A 155 7.45 -13.02 -12.83
C MET A 155 7.82 -14.37 -12.22
N TYR A 156 8.86 -14.40 -11.37
CA TYR A 156 9.35 -15.62 -10.71
C TYR A 156 8.87 -15.69 -9.26
N ASN A 157 7.55 -15.74 -9.07
CA ASN A 157 6.92 -15.70 -7.76
C ASN A 157 6.16 -17.01 -7.44
N HIS A 158 6.90 -18.11 -7.28
CA HIS A 158 6.32 -19.44 -7.02
C HIS A 158 5.54 -19.53 -5.70
N ASP A 159 5.90 -18.70 -4.73
CA ASP A 159 5.24 -18.63 -3.41
C ASP A 159 4.11 -17.59 -3.36
N ASN A 160 3.81 -16.94 -4.51
CA ASN A 160 2.77 -15.93 -4.66
C ASN A 160 2.85 -14.78 -3.64
N LYS A 161 4.08 -14.36 -3.30
CA LYS A 161 4.37 -13.32 -2.31
C LYS A 161 4.19 -11.91 -2.86
N ALA A 162 3.87 -10.96 -2.00
CA ALA A 162 3.97 -9.54 -2.32
C ALA A 162 5.41 -9.06 -2.05
N PHE A 163 6.03 -8.43 -3.05
CA PHE A 163 7.33 -7.78 -2.87
C PHE A 163 7.12 -6.35 -2.41
N ILE A 164 7.72 -5.98 -1.29
CA ILE A 164 7.43 -4.77 -0.54
C ILE A 164 8.71 -3.95 -0.35
N GLY A 165 8.63 -2.64 -0.57
CA GLY A 165 9.72 -1.70 -0.29
C GLY A 165 9.18 -0.43 0.35
N GLU A 166 9.93 0.18 1.26
CA GLU A 166 9.56 1.40 1.98
C GLU A 166 10.75 2.37 2.06
N THR A 167 10.48 3.68 2.11
CA THR A 167 11.49 4.73 2.36
C THR A 167 11.08 5.65 3.47
#